data_AF-A0A1S1QKQ2-F1
#
_entry.id   AF-A0A1S1QKQ2-F1
#
_cell.length_a   1.000
_cell.length_b   1.000
_cell.length_c   1.000
_cell.angle_alpha   90.00
_cell.angle_beta   90.00
_cell.angle_gamma   90.00
#
_symmetry.space_group_name_H-M   'P 1'
#
loop_
_entity.id
_entity.type
_entity.pdbx_description
1 polymer ?
#
loop_
_entity_poly.entity_id
_entity_poly.type
_entity_poly.pdbx_seq_one_letter_code
_entity_poly.pdbx_strand_id
1 'polypeptide(L)' 'MSLVDSLLLGIDEGDRRHLLGLIAENINADLDAVAAGAAPQRSHDLGSQPRRSRPRRAKRVETTATA' A
#
# COMPACT_ATOMS: atom_id res chain seq x y z
N MET A 1 -7.77 -17.07 -7.90
CA MET A 1 -8.71 -16.50 -6.92
C MET A 1 -7.92 -15.74 -5.87
N SER A 2 -8.33 -14.52 -5.52
CA SER A 2 -7.65 -13.71 -4.50
C SER A 2 -8.17 -14.02 -3.09
N LEU A 3 -7.37 -13.72 -2.06
CA LEU A 3 -7.80 -13.83 -0.64
C LEU A 3 -9.08 -13.02 -0.37
N VAL A 4 -9.20 -11.86 -1.00
CA VAL A 4 -10.37 -10.98 -0.93
C VAL A 4 -11.60 -11.70 -1.47
N ASP A 5 -11.46 -12.46 -2.55
CA ASP A 5 -12.58 -13.23 -3.12
C ASP A 5 -13.04 -14.37 -2.21
N SER A 6 -12.12 -15.01 -1.47
CA SER A 6 -12.45 -16.05 -0.49
C SER A 6 -13.12 -15.52 0.78
N LEU A 7 -12.69 -14.37 1.28
CA LEU A 7 -13.28 -13.75 2.48
C LEU A 7 -14.69 -13.22 2.23
N LEU A 8 -14.98 -12.86 0.99
CA LEU A 8 -16.25 -12.28 0.55
C LEU A 8 -17.11 -13.31 -0.19
N LEU A 9 -16.86 -14.60 0.05
CA LEU A 9 -17.63 -15.70 -0.53
C LEU A 9 -18.92 -15.89 0.29
N GLY A 10 -20.09 -15.80 -0.36
CA GLY A 10 -21.40 -15.93 0.32
C GLY A 10 -21.98 -14.60 0.84
N ILE A 11 -21.30 -13.49 0.61
CA ILE A 11 -21.83 -12.14 0.85
C ILE A 11 -22.50 -11.66 -0.45
N ASP A 12 -23.67 -11.02 -0.34
CA ASP A 12 -24.35 -10.44 -1.49
C ASP A 12 -23.48 -9.36 -2.16
N GLU A 13 -23.58 -9.21 -3.47
CA GLU A 13 -22.80 -8.24 -4.23
C GLU A 13 -23.05 -6.78 -3.77
N GLY A 14 -24.24 -6.48 -3.25
CA GLY A 14 -24.54 -5.19 -2.63
C GLY A 14 -23.70 -4.96 -1.37
N ASP A 15 -23.71 -5.92 -0.45
CA ASP A 15 -22.98 -5.87 0.81
C ASP A 15 -21.46 -5.91 0.57
N ARG A 16 -21.02 -6.66 -0.45
CA ARG A 16 -19.62 -6.69 -0.89
C ARG A 16 -19.14 -5.30 -1.31
N ARG A 17 -19.90 -4.61 -2.16
CA ARG A 17 -19.56 -3.25 -2.60
C ARG A 17 -19.56 -2.26 -1.44
N HIS A 18 -20.52 -2.40 -0.53
CA HIS A 18 -20.57 -1.56 0.66
C HIS A 18 -19.35 -1.76 1.56
N LEU A 19 -18.99 -3.01 1.88
CA LEU A 19 -17.80 -3.36 2.66
C LEU A 19 -16.51 -2.84 2.03
N LEU A 20 -16.34 -3.02 0.73
CA LEU A 20 -15.18 -2.50 0.00
C LEU A 20 -15.13 -0.97 0.04
N GLY A 21 -16.28 -0.30 -0.01
CA GLY A 21 -16.38 1.15 0.16
C GLY A 21 -15.90 1.59 1.54
N LEU A 22 -16.39 0.96 2.61
CA LEU A 22 -15.98 1.26 3.99
C LEU A 22 -14.48 1.05 4.22
N ILE A 23 -13.93 -0.04 3.68
CA ILE A 23 -12.49 -0.34 3.76
C ILE A 23 -11.69 0.75 3.05
N ALA A 24 -12.10 1.15 1.85
CA ALA A 24 -11.40 2.18 1.08
C ALA A 24 -11.45 3.55 1.77
N GLU A 25 -12.61 3.93 2.33
CA GLU A 25 -12.77 5.19 3.08
C GLU A 25 -11.85 5.22 4.30
N ASN A 26 -11.84 4.14 5.09
CA ASN A 26 -11.01 4.04 6.29
C ASN A 26 -9.51 4.11 5.96
N ILE A 27 -9.07 3.38 4.93
CA ILE A 27 -7.67 3.44 4.47
C ILE A 27 -7.28 4.85 4.04
N ASN A 28 -8.13 5.55 3.30
CA ASN A 28 -7.83 6.90 2.84
C ASN A 28 -7.73 7.87 4.01
N ALA A 29 -8.64 7.78 5.00
CA ALA A 29 -8.58 8.60 6.21
C ALA A 29 -7.26 8.36 6.99
N ASP A 30 -6.83 7.11 7.12
CA ASP A 30 -5.56 6.78 7.76
C ASP A 30 -4.36 7.31 6.99
N LEU A 31 -4.38 7.22 5.65
CA LEU A 31 -3.31 7.75 4.80
C LEU A 31 -3.23 9.28 4.91
N ASP A 32 -4.36 9.98 4.94
CA ASP A 32 -4.42 11.43 5.12
C ASP A 32 -3.89 11.83 6.50
N ALA A 33 -4.25 11.09 7.56
CA ALA A 33 -3.72 11.31 8.90
C ALA A 33 -2.20 11.12 8.96
N VAL A 34 -1.67 10.07 8.32
CA VAL A 34 -0.22 9.83 8.23
C VAL A 34 0.47 10.93 7.41
N ALA A 35 -0.14 11.38 6.31
CA ALA A 35 0.37 12.49 5.51
C ALA A 35 0.39 13.81 6.30
N ALA A 36 -0.55 13.99 7.23
CA ALA A 36 -0.59 15.10 8.18
C ALA A 36 0.40 14.95 9.35
N GLY A 37 1.17 13.85 9.40
CA GLY A 37 2.22 13.61 10.39
C GLY A 37 1.83 12.72 11.57
N ALA A 38 0.64 12.10 11.54
CA ALA A 38 0.28 11.09 12.53
C ALA A 38 1.16 9.84 12.37
N ALA A 39 1.51 9.20 13.49
CA ALA A 39 2.17 7.91 13.46
C ALA A 39 1.19 6.82 12.98
N PRO A 40 1.59 5.92 12.07
CA PRO A 40 0.72 4.83 11.61
C PRO A 40 0.29 3.95 12.78
N GLN A 41 -1.01 3.92 13.08
CA GLN A 41 -1.59 3.01 14.07
C GLN A 41 -1.77 1.64 13.42
N ARG A 42 -0.93 0.67 13.81
CA ARG A 42 -1.08 -0.73 13.37
C ARG A 42 -1.64 -1.54 14.53
N SER A 43 -2.93 -1.85 14.47
CA SER A 43 -3.60 -2.71 15.45
C SER A 43 -3.12 -4.17 15.40
N HIS A 44 -2.58 -4.60 14.26
CA HIS A 44 -2.02 -5.93 14.05
C HIS A 44 -0.62 -5.84 13.44
N ASP A 45 0.30 -6.63 14.00
CA ASP A 45 1.64 -6.76 13.45
C ASP A 45 1.59 -7.63 12.18
N LEU A 46 1.56 -6.98 11.02
CA LEU A 46 1.61 -7.63 9.72
C LEU A 46 3.04 -7.95 9.28
N GLY A 47 4.02 -7.75 10.17
CA GLY A 47 5.44 -7.77 9.83
C GLY A 47 5.84 -6.57 8.98
N SER A 48 7.09 -6.14 9.09
CA SER A 48 7.68 -5.14 8.21
C SER A 48 7.97 -5.78 6.85
N GLN A 49 6.94 -5.99 6.01
CA GLN A 49 7.18 -6.45 4.65
C GLN A 49 7.98 -5.36 3.92
N PRO A 50 9.23 -5.63 3.49
CA PRO A 50 10.05 -4.62 2.85
C PRO A 50 9.36 -4.21 1.54
N ARG A 51 9.01 -2.92 1.42
CA ARG A 51 8.54 -2.38 0.15
C ARG A 51 9.63 -2.62 -0.88
N ARG A 52 9.35 -3.41 -1.92
CA ARG A 52 10.28 -3.69 -3.01
C ARG A 52 10.70 -2.36 -3.65
N SER A 53 11.90 -1.89 -3.32
CA SER A 53 12.45 -0.68 -3.91
C SER A 53 12.74 -0.94 -5.38
N ARG A 54 12.06 -0.21 -6.27
CA ARG A 54 12.41 -0.21 -7.70
C ARG A 54 13.85 0.30 -7.82
N PRO A 55 14.80 -0.46 -8.42
CA PRO A 55 16.17 0.02 -8.54
C PRO A 55 16.19 1.32 -9.33
N ARG A 56 16.70 2.40 -8.73
CA ARG A 56 17.03 3.63 -9.46
C ARG A 56 18.15 3.27 -10.43
N ARG A 57 17.87 3.37 -11.73
CA ARG A 57 18.87 3.26 -12.79
C ARG A 57 19.96 4.31 -12.51
N ALA A 58 21.14 3.87 -12.08
CA ALA A 58 22.27 4.76 -11.87
C ALA A 58 22.65 5.40 -13.22
N LYS A 59 22.63 6.73 -13.27
CA LYS A 59 23.11 7.49 -14.43
C LYS A 59 24.63 7.38 -14.42
N ARG A 60 25.20 6.65 -15.39
CA ARG A 60 26.64 6.53 -15.60
C ARG A 60 27.20 7.95 -15.82
N VAL A 61 28.07 8.40 -14.93
CA VAL A 61 28.87 9.62 -15.13
C VAL A 61 30.14 9.18 -15.83
N GLU A 62 30.28 9.53 -17.11
CA GLU A 62 31.53 9.38 -17.86
C GLU A 62 32.47 10.51 -17.45
N THR A 63 33.48 10.17 -16.65
CA THR A 63 34.61 11.06 -16.40
C THR A 63 35.59 10.88 -17.55
N THR A 64 35.60 11.80 -18.51
CA THR A 64 36.69 11.92 -19.48
C THR A 64 37.95 12.36 -18.73
N ALA A 65 38.93 11.45 -18.64
CA ALA A 65 40.27 11.79 -18.21
C ALA A 65 40.98 12.54 -19.35
N THR A 66 41.45 13.76 -19.07
CA THR A 66 42.38 14.50 -19.92
C THR A 66 43.66 14.68 -19.11
N ALA A 67 44.73 14.05 -19.56
CA ALA A 67 46.12 14.37 -19.24
C ALA A 67 46.97 14.02 -20.47
#